data_AF-A0A8S2UE93-F1
#
_entry.id   AF-A0A8S2UE93-F1
#
_cell.length_a   1.000
_cell.length_b   1.000
_cell.length_c   1.000
_cell.angle_alpha   90.00
_cell.angle_beta   90.00
_cell.angle_gamma   90.00
#
_symmetry.space_group_name_H-M   'P 1'
#
loop_
_entity.id
_entity.type
_entity.pdbx_description
1 polymer ?
#
loop_
_entity_poly.entity_id
_entity_poly.type
_entity_poly.pdbx_seq_one_letter_code
_entity_poly.pdbx_strand_id
1 'polypeptide(L)'
;MMSVIVGTRFNKQKSRKLAKSIISSVFIVTIITQIHDPIHRQLIDDIDDDERRIWCLTKYSSSARIYNSFINLFHFLVPFSINVITTLIMIKKIARRRLNIYPQQSYQNHFQRQVYRHQHLLYAPCMLILLSLPRFIISLSKRCMKSAHQPWIFLIGYFVSFIPSMMTFVVFVLPSKNYKSELRSFYEQKFRRFRRNP
;
A
#
# COMPACT_ATOMS: atom_id res chain seq x y z
N MET A 1 -1.45 13.84 10.22
CA MET A 1 -0.77 14.56 9.11
C MET A 1 -1.42 15.91 8.80
N MET A 2 -2.72 15.96 8.44
CA MET A 2 -3.44 17.20 8.10
C MET A 2 -3.42 18.28 9.20
N SER A 3 -3.53 17.92 10.48
CA SER A 3 -3.53 18.88 11.60
C SER A 3 -2.24 19.69 11.70
N VAL A 4 -1.09 19.06 11.47
CA VAL A 4 0.22 19.73 11.46
C VAL A 4 0.35 20.68 10.27
N ILE A 5 -0.18 20.30 9.11
CA ILE A 5 -0.10 21.08 7.87
C ILE A 5 -1.03 22.31 7.91
N VAL A 6 -2.25 22.14 8.40
CA VAL A 6 -3.30 23.18 8.38
C VAL A 6 -3.22 24.10 9.61
N GLY A 7 -2.61 23.65 10.71
CA GLY A 7 -2.45 24.47 11.92
C GLY A 7 -3.80 24.85 12.53
N THR A 8 -3.99 26.14 12.82
CA THR A 8 -5.18 26.68 13.50
C THR A 8 -6.47 26.61 12.67
N ARG A 9 -6.38 26.41 11.34
CA ARG A 9 -7.57 26.29 10.46
C ARG A 9 -8.08 24.85 10.32
N PHE A 10 -7.62 23.91 11.16
CA PHE A 10 -7.97 22.51 11.03
C PHE A 10 -9.44 22.25 11.43
N ASN A 11 -10.28 21.94 10.44
CA ASN A 11 -11.65 21.49 10.66
C ASN A 11 -11.75 19.96 10.59
N LYS A 12 -12.04 19.33 11.74
CA LYS A 12 -12.14 17.87 11.89
C LYS A 12 -13.25 17.25 11.04
N GLN A 13 -14.42 17.89 10.95
CA GLN A 13 -15.54 17.37 10.14
C GLN A 13 -15.22 17.41 8.65
N LYS A 14 -14.67 18.53 8.16
CA LYS A 14 -14.24 18.67 6.76
C LYS A 14 -13.15 17.65 6.42
N SER A 15 -12.17 17.47 7.31
CA SER A 15 -11.11 16.47 7.14
C SER A 15 -11.67 15.04 7.08
N ARG A 16 -12.68 14.71 7.89
CA ARG A 16 -13.31 13.37 7.87
C ARG A 16 -14.09 13.14 6.58
N LYS A 17 -14.86 14.12 6.09
CA LYS A 17 -15.60 14.02 4.82
C LYS A 17 -14.64 13.83 3.64
N LEU A 18 -13.54 14.58 3.62
CA LEU A 18 -12.51 14.50 2.59
C LEU A 18 -11.80 13.14 2.64
N ALA A 19 -11.44 12.64 3.83
CA ALA A 19 -10.86 11.30 3.97
C ALA A 19 -11.80 10.20 3.45
N LYS A 20 -13.10 10.26 3.79
CA LYS A 20 -14.09 9.31 3.26
C LYS A 20 -14.20 9.36 1.73
N SER A 21 -14.19 10.57 1.16
CA SER A 21 -14.24 10.76 -0.29
C SER A 21 -13.01 10.17 -0.98
N ILE A 22 -11.80 10.41 -0.45
CA ILE A 22 -10.56 9.81 -0.97
C ILE A 22 -10.62 8.29 -0.90
N ILE A 23 -11.01 7.72 0.24
CA ILE A 23 -11.10 6.26 0.40
C ILE A 23 -12.07 5.69 -0.64
N SER A 24 -13.26 6.27 -0.78
CA SER A 24 -14.25 5.82 -1.78
C SER A 24 -13.72 5.92 -3.21
N SER A 25 -13.04 7.04 -3.54
CA SER A 25 -12.45 7.25 -4.85
C SER A 25 -11.38 6.22 -5.17
N VAL A 26 -10.50 5.91 -4.21
CA VAL A 26 -9.47 4.88 -4.35
C VAL A 26 -10.10 3.52 -4.64
N PHE A 27 -11.13 3.11 -3.88
CA PHE A 27 -11.82 1.85 -4.13
C PHE A 27 -12.39 1.76 -5.54
N ILE A 28 -13.09 2.81 -5.99
CA ILE A 28 -13.69 2.85 -7.33
C ILE A 28 -12.61 2.74 -8.41
N VAL A 29 -11.54 3.54 -8.31
CA VAL A 29 -10.43 3.52 -9.27
C VAL A 29 -9.75 2.14 -9.32
N THR A 30 -9.52 1.52 -8.16
CA THR A 30 -8.93 0.17 -8.10
C THR A 30 -9.82 -0.86 -8.78
N ILE A 31 -11.14 -0.83 -8.57
CA ILE A 31 -12.06 -1.76 -9.24
C ILE A 31 -12.03 -1.56 -10.75
N ILE A 32 -12.16 -0.31 -11.22
CA ILE A 32 -12.20 0.00 -12.66
C ILE A 32 -10.91 -0.43 -13.36
N THR A 33 -9.77 -0.18 -12.74
CA THR A 33 -8.47 -0.53 -13.33
C THR A 33 -8.18 -2.04 -13.32
N GLN A 34 -8.79 -2.79 -12.40
CA GLN A 34 -8.61 -4.25 -12.31
C GLN A 34 -9.71 -5.06 -13.00
N ILE A 35 -10.80 -4.44 -13.48
CA ILE A 35 -11.92 -5.16 -14.10
C ILE A 35 -11.52 -5.94 -15.36
N HIS A 36 -10.43 -5.55 -16.02
CA HIS A 36 -9.95 -6.21 -17.23
C HIS A 36 -9.43 -7.63 -16.99
N ASP A 37 -8.94 -7.94 -15.78
CA ASP A 37 -8.39 -9.25 -15.41
C ASP A 37 -9.45 -10.37 -15.39
N PRO A 38 -10.58 -10.25 -14.68
CA PRO A 38 -11.59 -11.30 -14.66
C PRO A 38 -12.25 -11.52 -16.04
N ILE A 39 -12.35 -10.48 -16.87
CA ILE A 39 -12.96 -10.56 -18.22
C ILE A 39 -12.11 -11.40 -19.18
N HIS A 40 -10.77 -11.38 -19.02
CA HIS A 40 -9.84 -12.10 -19.90
C HIS A 40 -9.36 -13.44 -19.30
N ARG A 41 -9.92 -13.87 -18.16
CA ARG A 41 -9.67 -15.20 -17.60
C ARG A 41 -10.44 -16.24 -18.39
N GLN A 42 -9.73 -17.21 -18.94
CA GLN A 42 -10.30 -18.36 -19.62
C GLN A 42 -9.80 -19.64 -18.97
N LEU A 43 -10.66 -20.66 -18.95
CA LEU A 43 -10.24 -22.02 -18.62
C LEU A 43 -9.69 -22.64 -19.91
N ILE A 44 -8.48 -23.19 -19.83
CA ILE A 44 -7.82 -23.91 -20.91
C ILE A 44 -7.68 -25.35 -20.44
N ASP A 45 -8.31 -26.27 -21.16
CA ASP A 45 -8.13 -27.69 -20.96
C ASP A 45 -6.87 -28.13 -21.70
N ASP A 46 -5.89 -28.56 -20.94
CA ASP A 46 -4.65 -29.15 -21.44
C ASP A 46 -4.81 -30.66 -21.28
N ILE A 47 -5.17 -31.29 -22.40
CA ILE A 47 -5.42 -32.73 -22.49
C ILE A 47 -4.18 -33.32 -23.17
N ASP A 48 -3.22 -33.77 -22.36
CA ASP A 48 -2.13 -34.64 -22.80
C ASP A 48 -2.57 -36.10 -22.62
N ASP A 49 -1.98 -37.04 -23.37
CA ASP A 49 -2.39 -38.45 -23.42
C ASP A 49 -2.39 -39.17 -22.05
N ASP A 50 -1.63 -38.67 -21.06
CA ASP A 50 -1.50 -39.26 -19.72
C ASP A 50 -2.08 -38.41 -18.58
N GLU A 51 -2.38 -37.12 -18.80
CA GLU A 51 -2.86 -36.23 -17.73
C GLU A 51 -3.86 -35.16 -18.23
N ARG A 52 -5.02 -35.08 -17.56
CA ARG A 52 -6.01 -34.01 -17.77
C ARG A 52 -5.77 -32.88 -16.78
N ARG A 53 -5.26 -31.74 -17.24
CA ARG A 53 -5.04 -30.55 -16.41
C ARG A 53 -5.88 -29.38 -16.91
N ILE A 54 -6.72 -28.82 -16.05
CA ILE A 54 -7.49 -27.61 -16.35
C ILE A 54 -6.71 -26.41 -15.80
N TRP A 55 -6.23 -25.53 -16.69
CA TRP A 55 -5.52 -24.31 -16.31
C TRP A 55 -6.44 -23.10 -16.35
N CYS A 56 -6.41 -22.27 -15.32
CA CYS A 56 -7.03 -20.94 -15.37
C CYS A 56 -5.97 -19.91 -15.77
N LEU A 57 -5.95 -19.54 -17.07
CA LEU A 57 -4.94 -18.65 -17.64
C LEU A 57 -5.61 -17.39 -18.22
N THR A 58 -5.00 -16.24 -17.97
CA THR A 58 -5.42 -14.97 -18.58
C THR A 58 -4.89 -14.88 -20.00
N LYS A 59 -5.77 -14.89 -20.99
CA LYS A 59 -5.39 -14.79 -22.40
C LYS A 59 -5.49 -13.33 -22.86
N TYR A 60 -4.48 -12.53 -22.53
CA TYR A 60 -4.44 -11.14 -22.96
C TYR A 60 -4.04 -11.02 -24.44
N SER A 61 -4.77 -10.20 -25.20
CA SER A 61 -4.26 -9.65 -26.47
C SER A 61 -2.99 -8.82 -26.23
N SER A 62 -2.19 -8.58 -27.27
CA SER A 62 -0.94 -7.80 -27.17
C SER A 62 -1.16 -6.44 -26.50
N SER A 63 -2.25 -5.76 -26.84
CA SER A 63 -2.65 -4.47 -26.26
C SER A 63 -3.08 -4.59 -24.79
N ALA A 64 -3.87 -5.62 -24.44
CA ALA A 64 -4.30 -5.86 -23.07
C ALA A 64 -3.13 -6.20 -22.13
N ARG A 65 -2.08 -6.84 -22.65
CA ARG A 65 -0.86 -7.15 -21.88
C ARG A 65 -0.06 -5.90 -21.53
N ILE A 66 0.09 -4.98 -22.49
CA ILE A 66 0.76 -3.70 -22.28
C ILE A 66 -0.03 -2.87 -21.27
N TYR A 67 -1.36 -2.83 -21.40
CA TYR A 67 -2.24 -2.17 -20.43
C TYR A 67 -2.08 -2.74 -19.03
N ASN A 68 -2.14 -4.07 -18.85
CA ASN A 68 -1.98 -4.70 -17.54
C ASN A 68 -0.62 -4.38 -16.89
N SER A 69 0.46 -4.40 -17.69
CA SER A 69 1.80 -4.03 -17.19
C SER A 69 1.87 -2.57 -16.76
N PHE A 70 1.27 -1.66 -17.54
CA PHE A 70 1.20 -0.24 -17.21
C PHE A 70 0.38 0.02 -15.94
N ILE A 71 -0.79 -0.62 -15.81
CA ILE A 71 -1.65 -0.49 -14.63
C ILE A 71 -0.97 -1.03 -13.37
N ASN A 72 -0.29 -2.17 -13.45
CA ASN A 72 0.45 -2.72 -12.32
C ASN A 72 1.61 -1.80 -11.90
N LEU A 73 2.34 -1.23 -12.87
CA LEU A 73 3.38 -0.23 -12.61
C LEU A 73 2.79 1.01 -11.94
N PHE A 74 1.65 1.51 -12.45
CA PHE A 74 0.98 2.69 -11.93
C PHE A 74 0.50 2.50 -10.49
N HIS A 75 -0.18 1.38 -10.20
CA HIS A 75 -0.65 1.03 -8.84
C HIS A 75 0.49 0.82 -7.85
N PHE A 76 1.67 0.48 -8.33
CA PHE A 76 2.85 0.37 -7.48
C PHE A 76 3.51 1.74 -7.22
N LEU A 77 3.84 2.50 -8.28
CA LEU A 77 4.61 3.74 -8.18
C LEU A 77 3.83 4.93 -7.62
N VAL A 78 2.55 5.06 -7.96
CA VAL A 78 1.77 6.26 -7.62
C VAL A 78 1.52 6.36 -6.11
N PRO A 79 0.99 5.32 -5.43
CA PRO A 79 0.79 5.38 -3.98
C PRO A 79 2.10 5.62 -3.23
N PHE A 80 3.20 5.02 -3.69
CA PHE A 80 4.51 5.26 -3.12
C PHE A 80 4.96 6.72 -3.26
N SER A 81 4.93 7.26 -4.47
CA SER A 81 5.35 8.63 -4.75
C SER A 81 4.56 9.62 -3.91
N ILE A 82 3.23 9.43 -3.79
CA ILE A 82 2.38 10.27 -2.94
C ILE A 82 2.81 10.20 -1.47
N ASN A 83 3.09 9.01 -0.94
CA ASN A 83 3.52 8.83 0.46
C ASN A 83 4.86 9.53 0.75
N VAL A 84 5.84 9.40 -0.14
CA VAL A 84 7.15 10.06 0.00
C VAL A 84 7.00 11.57 -0.10
N ILE A 85 6.34 12.06 -1.16
CA ILE A 85 6.16 13.49 -1.39
C ILE A 85 5.42 14.15 -0.21
N THR A 86 4.34 13.53 0.27
CA THR A 86 3.56 14.06 1.41
C THR A 86 4.41 14.15 2.68
N THR A 87 5.24 13.14 2.94
CA THR A 87 6.14 13.12 4.09
C THR A 87 7.23 14.19 3.99
N LEU A 88 7.84 14.35 2.81
CA LEU A 88 8.82 15.41 2.55
C LEU A 88 8.21 16.81 2.69
N ILE A 89 7.00 17.03 2.18
CA ILE A 89 6.26 18.28 2.36
C ILE A 89 6.00 18.55 3.84
N MET A 90 5.60 17.53 4.61
CA MET A 90 5.36 17.66 6.05
C MET A 90 6.63 18.10 6.78
N ILE A 91 7.76 17.42 6.53
CA ILE A 91 9.05 17.75 7.15
C ILE A 91 9.48 19.17 6.78
N LYS A 92 9.40 19.56 5.49
CA LYS A 92 9.72 20.92 5.04
C LYS A 92 8.86 21.99 5.72
N LYS A 93 7.55 21.74 5.93
CA LYS A 93 6.65 22.67 6.62
C LYS A 93 6.97 22.79 8.11
N ILE A 94 7.27 21.67 8.78
CA ILE A 94 7.67 21.68 10.20
C ILE A 94 9.01 22.41 10.38
N ALA A 95 9.99 22.15 9.52
CA ALA A 95 11.29 22.81 9.55
C ALA A 95 11.15 24.33 9.36
N ARG A 96 10.38 24.77 8.34
CA ARG A 96 10.09 26.20 8.12
C ARG A 96 9.39 26.86 9.30
N ARG A 97 8.38 26.21 9.91
CA ARG A 97 7.72 26.77 11.11
C ARG A 97 8.68 26.94 12.28
N ARG A 98 9.60 26.00 12.49
CA ARG A 98 10.57 26.10 13.60
C ARG A 98 11.60 27.20 13.38
N LEU A 99 12.03 27.42 12.15
CA LEU A 99 12.95 28.52 11.82
C LEU A 99 12.33 29.89 12.03
N ASN A 100 11.05 30.07 11.68
CA ASN A 100 10.34 31.32 11.96
C ASN A 100 10.18 31.59 13.47
N ILE A 101 10.24 30.57 14.33
CA ILE A 101 10.11 30.71 15.79
C ILE A 101 11.50 30.85 16.44
N TYR A 102 12.54 30.22 15.89
CA TYR A 102 13.91 30.24 16.42
C TYR A 102 14.92 30.52 15.29
N PRO A 103 15.15 31.80 14.94
CA PRO A 103 15.98 32.18 13.78
C PRO A 103 17.50 31.92 13.97
N GLN A 104 17.95 31.59 15.19
CA GLN A 104 19.38 31.42 15.52
C GLN A 104 20.00 30.08 15.08
N GLN A 105 19.23 29.12 14.54
CA GLN A 105 19.73 27.81 14.13
C GLN A 105 19.56 27.56 12.62
N SER A 106 20.58 26.95 12.00
CA SER A 106 20.59 26.66 10.55
C SER A 106 19.47 25.72 10.12
N TYR A 107 18.85 26.04 8.97
CA TYR A 107 17.79 25.24 8.33
C TYR A 107 18.19 23.77 8.15
N GLN A 108 19.45 23.49 7.80
CA GLN A 108 19.93 22.13 7.58
C GLN A 108 19.91 21.29 8.87
N ASN A 109 20.34 21.87 9.99
CA ASN A 109 20.35 21.18 11.29
C ASN A 109 18.94 20.86 11.77
N HIS A 110 17.99 21.78 11.55
CA HIS A 110 16.58 21.52 11.85
C HIS A 110 15.95 20.49 10.92
N PHE A 111 16.27 20.52 9.63
CA PHE A 111 15.76 19.55 8.65
C PHE A 111 16.25 18.14 8.96
N GLN A 112 17.56 17.95 9.17
CA GLN A 112 18.13 16.64 9.54
C GLN A 112 17.53 16.09 10.83
N ARG A 113 17.35 16.94 11.85
CA ARG A 113 16.77 16.51 13.14
C ARG A 113 15.29 16.14 13.02
N GLN A 114 14.53 16.79 12.13
CA GLN A 114 13.13 16.42 11.85
C GLN A 114 13.01 15.17 11.00
N VAL A 115 13.89 14.95 10.02
CA VAL A 115 13.99 13.70 9.24
C VAL A 115 14.30 12.54 10.17
N TYR A 116 15.30 12.67 11.05
CA TYR A 116 15.66 11.64 12.03
C TYR A 116 14.48 11.31 12.97
N ARG A 117 13.77 12.34 13.46
CA ARG A 117 12.64 12.14 14.37
C ARG A 117 11.42 11.48 13.71
N HIS A 118 11.25 11.68 12.40
CA HIS A 118 10.13 11.12 11.63
C HIS A 118 10.57 9.98 10.70
N GLN A 119 11.76 9.42 10.92
CA GLN A 119 12.33 8.38 10.05
C GLN A 119 11.40 7.17 9.90
N HIS A 120 10.67 6.80 10.95
CA HIS A 120 9.70 5.70 10.93
C HIS A 120 8.57 5.90 9.90
N LEU A 121 8.21 7.14 9.58
CA LEU A 121 7.21 7.47 8.55
C LEU A 121 7.75 7.29 7.13
N LEU A 122 9.09 7.26 6.95
CA LEU A 122 9.76 6.97 5.68
C LEU A 122 10.13 5.49 5.58
N TYR A 123 10.62 4.89 6.68
CA TYR A 123 10.99 3.48 6.74
C TYR A 123 9.81 2.56 6.47
N ALA A 124 8.63 2.83 7.05
CA ALA A 124 7.46 1.97 6.86
C ALA A 124 7.04 1.83 5.37
N PRO A 125 6.82 2.92 4.61
CA PRO A 125 6.54 2.82 3.19
C PRO A 125 7.71 2.25 2.38
N CYS A 126 8.97 2.58 2.71
CA CYS A 126 10.13 2.00 2.02
C CYS A 126 10.28 0.48 2.23
N MET A 127 10.03 -0.01 3.44
CA MET A 127 10.07 -1.45 3.74
C MET A 127 8.96 -2.20 3.02
N LEU A 128 7.76 -1.62 2.92
CA LEU A 128 6.67 -2.22 2.15
C LEU A 128 7.01 -2.35 0.66
N ILE A 129 7.74 -1.40 0.09
CA ILE A 129 8.23 -1.47 -1.30
C ILE A 129 9.23 -2.59 -1.46
N LEU A 130 10.22 -2.66 -0.56
CA LEU A 130 11.23 -3.70 -0.60
C LEU A 130 10.59 -5.09 -0.56
N LEU A 131 9.53 -5.24 0.24
CA LEU A 131 8.76 -6.48 0.34
C LEU A 131 7.82 -6.73 -0.86
N SER A 132 7.38 -5.70 -1.59
CA SER A 132 6.45 -5.84 -2.73
C SER A 132 7.14 -5.86 -4.10
N LEU A 133 8.42 -5.48 -4.17
CA LEU A 133 9.27 -5.63 -5.35
C LEU A 133 9.31 -7.06 -5.91
N PRO A 134 9.43 -8.13 -5.09
CA PRO A 134 9.39 -9.51 -5.58
C PRO A 134 8.11 -9.79 -6.39
N ARG A 135 6.96 -9.33 -5.88
CA ARG A 135 5.66 -9.48 -6.55
C ARG A 135 5.61 -8.74 -7.87
N PHE A 136 6.13 -7.51 -7.88
CA PHE A 136 6.18 -6.69 -9.07
C PHE A 136 7.08 -7.31 -10.15
N ILE A 137 8.25 -7.82 -9.77
CA ILE A 137 9.18 -8.53 -10.67
C ILE A 137 8.53 -9.79 -11.26
N ILE A 138 7.83 -10.59 -10.43
CA ILE A 138 7.09 -11.77 -10.89
C ILE A 138 5.97 -11.36 -11.85
N SER A 139 5.22 -10.30 -11.53
CA SER A 139 4.16 -9.78 -12.40
C SER A 139 4.67 -9.24 -13.75
N LEU A 140 5.92 -8.77 -13.81
CA LEU A 140 6.59 -8.32 -15.03
C LEU A 140 7.29 -9.45 -15.79
N SER A 141 7.40 -10.64 -15.19
CA SER A 141 8.01 -11.79 -15.86
C SER A 141 7.12 -12.21 -17.03
N LYS A 142 7.45 -11.70 -18.22
CA LYS A 142 6.77 -11.95 -19.50
C LYS A 142 6.85 -13.41 -19.96
N ARG A 143 7.57 -14.25 -19.22
CA ARG A 143 7.70 -15.68 -19.46
C ARG A 143 6.66 -16.39 -18.58
N CYS A 144 5.55 -16.77 -19.20
CA CYS A 144 4.79 -17.91 -18.69
C CYS A 144 5.79 -19.05 -18.44
N MET A 145 5.62 -19.76 -17.32
CA MET A 145 6.58 -20.67 -16.69
C MET A 145 6.98 -21.82 -17.63
N LYS A 146 7.80 -21.53 -18.63
CA LYS A 146 8.20 -22.48 -19.69
C LYS A 146 9.19 -23.54 -19.20
N SER A 147 9.59 -23.50 -17.93
CA SER A 147 10.60 -24.40 -17.40
C SER A 147 10.17 -24.89 -16.02
N ALA A 148 9.79 -26.16 -15.96
CA ALA A 148 9.48 -26.93 -14.76
C ALA A 148 10.73 -27.22 -13.89
N HIS A 149 11.88 -26.61 -14.18
CA HIS A 149 13.14 -26.98 -13.53
C HIS A 149 13.30 -26.45 -12.10
N GLN A 150 12.62 -25.36 -11.70
CA GLN A 150 12.72 -24.80 -10.34
C GLN A 150 11.38 -24.21 -9.82
N PRO A 151 10.33 -25.04 -9.65
CA PRO A 151 9.00 -24.58 -9.20
C PRO A 151 9.04 -23.94 -7.81
N TRP A 152 9.96 -24.39 -6.95
CA TRP A 152 10.11 -23.91 -5.57
C TRP A 152 10.48 -22.43 -5.47
N ILE A 153 11.31 -21.90 -6.37
CA ILE A 153 11.72 -20.48 -6.34
C ILE A 153 10.53 -19.58 -6.66
N PHE A 154 9.70 -19.96 -7.63
CA PHE A 154 8.48 -19.24 -7.97
C PHE A 154 7.46 -19.31 -6.85
N LEU A 155 7.30 -20.47 -6.22
CA LEU A 155 6.40 -20.67 -5.10
C LEU A 155 6.82 -19.84 -3.88
N ILE A 156 8.11 -19.83 -3.54
CA ILE A 156 8.66 -19.00 -2.47
C ILE A 156 8.45 -17.51 -2.79
N GLY A 157 8.78 -17.06 -4.01
CA GLY A 157 8.56 -15.67 -4.43
C GLY A 157 7.09 -15.25 -4.36
N TYR A 158 6.19 -16.16 -4.69
CA TYR A 158 4.74 -15.96 -4.55
C TYR A 158 4.31 -15.81 -3.08
N PHE A 159 4.79 -16.66 -2.18
CA PHE A 159 4.49 -16.52 -0.75
C PHE A 159 5.09 -15.26 -0.11
N VAL A 160 6.34 -14.94 -0.44
CA VAL A 160 7.02 -13.71 0.02
C VAL A 160 6.23 -12.47 -0.41
N SER A 161 5.61 -12.51 -1.59
CA SER A 161 4.78 -11.43 -2.11
C SER A 161 3.51 -11.12 -1.29
N PHE A 162 3.07 -12.04 -0.41
CA PHE A 162 1.94 -11.78 0.52
C PHE A 162 2.36 -11.22 1.86
N ILE A 163 3.63 -11.38 2.24
CA ILE A 163 4.17 -10.86 3.50
C ILE A 163 3.87 -9.37 3.70
N PRO A 164 4.08 -8.44 2.72
CA PRO A 164 3.78 -7.03 2.95
C PRO A 164 2.31 -6.76 3.30
N SER A 165 1.37 -7.47 2.65
CA SER A 165 -0.06 -7.34 2.94
C SER A 165 -0.41 -7.84 4.34
N MET A 166 0.19 -8.95 4.78
CA MET A 166 -0.01 -9.49 6.13
C MET A 166 0.66 -8.63 7.21
N MET A 167 1.82 -8.05 6.91
CA MET A 167 2.61 -7.24 7.84
C MET A 167 2.10 -5.81 7.99
N THR A 168 1.19 -5.34 7.13
CA THR A 168 0.65 -3.97 7.20
C THR A 168 0.03 -3.69 8.58
N PHE A 169 -0.72 -4.63 9.15
CA PHE A 169 -1.26 -4.47 10.50
C PHE A 169 -0.15 -4.37 11.56
N VAL A 170 0.85 -5.25 11.49
CA VAL A 170 1.96 -5.30 12.46
C VAL A 170 2.82 -4.04 12.38
N VAL A 171 3.13 -3.57 11.18
CA VAL A 171 4.02 -2.42 10.96
C VAL A 171 3.35 -1.10 11.30
N PHE A 172 2.04 -0.95 11.06
CA PHE A 172 1.35 0.34 11.26
C PHE A 172 0.49 0.43 12.52
N VAL A 173 -0.15 -0.67 12.93
CA VAL A 173 -1.12 -0.65 14.03
C VAL A 173 -0.43 -0.88 15.38
N LEU A 174 0.40 -1.91 15.47
CA LEU A 174 1.07 -2.31 16.72
C LEU A 174 1.97 -1.22 17.35
N PRO A 175 2.85 -0.54 16.60
CA PRO A 175 3.72 0.49 17.18
C PRO A 175 3.02 1.83 17.45
N SER A 176 1.83 2.06 16.89
CA SER A 176 1.13 3.35 17.02
C SER A 176 0.23 3.37 18.25
N LYS A 177 0.57 4.24 19.21
CA LYS A 177 -0.25 4.49 20.42
C LYS A 177 -1.70 4.86 20.08
N ASN A 178 -1.89 5.67 19.03
CA ASN A 178 -3.20 6.15 18.61
C ASN A 178 -4.04 5.03 17.98
N TYR A 179 -3.44 4.22 17.09
CA TYR A 179 -4.18 3.11 16.48
C TYR A 179 -4.49 2.02 17.52
N LYS A 180 -3.58 1.76 18.45
CA LYS A 180 -3.79 0.79 19.53
C LYS A 180 -4.90 1.23 20.49
N SER A 181 -5.03 2.52 20.81
CA SER A 181 -6.11 3.00 21.68
C SER A 181 -7.48 2.92 21.01
N GLU A 182 -7.58 3.24 19.72
CA GLU A 182 -8.81 3.07 18.94
C GLU A 182 -9.20 1.60 18.76
N LEU A 183 -8.22 0.71 18.55
CA LEU A 183 -8.50 -0.72 18.48
C LEU A 183 -9.07 -1.23 19.82
N ARG A 184 -8.48 -0.82 20.94
CA ARG A 184 -8.95 -1.17 22.27
C ARG A 184 -10.37 -0.65 22.53
N SER A 185 -10.65 0.60 22.20
CA SER A 185 -11.98 1.19 22.40
C SER A 185 -13.06 0.47 21.58
N PHE A 186 -12.73 0.05 20.35
CA PHE A 186 -13.61 -0.73 19.49
C PHE A 186 -13.95 -2.09 20.11
N TYR A 187 -12.94 -2.84 20.58
CA TYR A 187 -13.16 -4.14 21.23
C TYR A 187 -13.95 -4.00 22.53
N GLU A 188 -13.62 -3.00 23.36
CA GLU A 188 -14.36 -2.76 24.61
C GLU A 188 -15.83 -2.40 24.34
N GLN A 189 -16.13 -1.58 23.33
CA GLN A 189 -17.51 -1.30 22.93
C GLN A 189 -18.22 -2.54 22.43
N LYS A 190 -17.59 -3.33 21.56
CA LYS A 190 -18.18 -4.54 21.00
C LYS A 190 -18.45 -5.59 22.08
N PHE A 191 -17.50 -5.78 23.00
CA PHE A 191 -17.64 -6.68 24.13
C PHE A 191 -18.76 -6.24 25.10
N ARG A 192 -18.85 -4.94 25.42
CA ARG A 192 -19.95 -4.39 26.22
C ARG A 192 -21.31 -4.55 25.54
N ARG A 193 -21.37 -4.48 24.21
CA ARG A 193 -22.60 -4.68 23.42
C ARG A 193 -23.03 -6.15 23.41
N PHE A 194 -22.06 -7.05 23.24
CA PHE A 194 -22.28 -8.50 23.31
C PHE A 194 -22.76 -8.95 24.69
N ARG A 195 -22.28 -8.30 25.77
CA ARG A 195 -22.73 -8.60 27.14
C ARG A 195 -24.12 -8.02 27.50
N ARG A 196 -24.67 -7.11 26.68
CA ARG A 196 -25.98 -6.46 26.90
C ARG A 196 -27.12 -7.07 26.08
N ASN A 197 -26.82 -7.78 25.00
CA ASN A 197 -27.78 -8.63 24.29
C ASN A 197 -27.34 -10.09 24.48
N PRO A 198 -27.89 -10.82 25.47
CA PRO A 198 -27.79 -12.28 25.45
C PRO A 198 -28.47 -12.87 24.21
#